data_AF-A0A6I1ZPC6-F1
#
_entry.id   AF-A0A6I1ZPC6-F1
#
_cell.length_a   1.000
_cell.length_b   1.000
_cell.length_c   1.000
_cell.angle_alpha   90.00
_cell.angle_beta   90.00
_cell.angle_gamma   90.00
#
_symmetry.space_group_name_H-M   'P 1'
#
loop_
_entity.id
_entity.type
_entity.pdbx_description
1 polymer ?
#
loop_
_entity_poly.entity_id
_entity_poly.type
_entity_poly.pdbx_seq_one_letter_code
_entity_poly.pdbx_strand_id
1 'polypeptide(L)' 'MKTTALLLVVVIVLLALDWAALHDILKGEPNVVLEYGLLGFSLVVIGSLVYYGLRNRRRA' A
#
# COMPACT_ATOMS: atom_id res chain seq x y z
N MET A 1 19.39 -2.78 -12.84
CA MET A 1 18.73 -4.05 -12.41
C MET A 1 18.49 -4.18 -10.90
N LYS A 2 19.12 -3.38 -10.02
CA LYS A 2 18.97 -3.52 -8.55
C LYS A 2 17.68 -2.88 -7.97
N THR A 3 17.26 -1.74 -8.51
CA THR A 3 16.12 -0.95 -7.99
C THR A 3 14.77 -1.62 -8.21
N THR A 4 14.59 -2.28 -9.36
CA THR A 4 13.32 -2.94 -9.70
C THR A 4 13.05 -4.14 -8.81
N ALA A 5 14.07 -4.93 -8.49
CA ALA A 5 13.95 -6.06 -7.57
C ALA A 5 13.63 -5.60 -6.13
N LEU A 6 14.28 -4.53 -5.67
CA LEU A 6 13.98 -3.93 -4.37
C LEU A 6 12.53 -3.43 -4.31
N LEU A 7 12.07 -2.72 -5.34
CA LEU A 7 10.67 -2.26 -5.44
C LEU A 7 9.70 -3.43 -5.43
N LEU A 8 10.02 -4.53 -6.11
CA LEU A 8 9.16 -5.72 -6.17
C LEU A 8 9.03 -6.37 -4.78
N VAL A 9 10.13 -6.49 -4.04
CA VAL A 9 10.12 -6.98 -2.65
C VAL A 9 9.30 -6.05 -1.74
N VAL A 10 9.49 -4.74 -1.85
CA VAL A 10 8.72 -3.75 -1.07
C VAL A 10 7.23 -3.87 -1.38
N VAL A 11 6.84 -4.01 -2.64
CA VAL A 11 5.43 -4.17 -3.04
C VAL A 11 4.83 -5.46 -2.46
N ILE A 12 5.57 -6.59 -2.49
CA ILE A 12 5.09 -7.86 -1.92
C ILE A 12 4.88 -7.73 -0.41
N VAL A 13 5.81 -7.09 0.32
CA VAL A 13 5.69 -6.87 1.77
C VAL A 13 4.50 -5.98 2.10
N LEU A 14 4.30 -4.89 1.34
CA LEU A 14 3.15 -3.99 1.53
C LEU A 14 1.82 -4.72 1.30
N LEU A 15 1.72 -5.54 0.25
CA LEU A 15 0.52 -6.34 -0.02
C LEU A 15 0.23 -7.37 1.08
N ALA A 16 1.28 -7.99 1.65
CA ALA A 16 1.11 -8.93 2.76
C ALA A 16 0.62 -8.23 4.04
N LEU A 17 1.10 -7.01 4.30
CA LEU A 17 0.63 -6.18 5.43
C LEU A 17 -0.81 -5.73 5.23
N ASP A 18 -1.18 -5.29 4.03
CA ASP A 18 -2.56 -4.91 3.70
C ASP A 18 -3.52 -6.11 3.82
N TRP A 19 -3.07 -7.32 3.42
CA TRP A 19 -3.84 -8.55 3.61
C TRP A 19 -4.03 -8.90 5.09
N ALA A 20 -2.96 -8.82 5.90
CA ALA A 20 -3.04 -9.08 7.34
C ALA A 20 -4.01 -8.12 8.03
N ALA A 21 -3.89 -6.81 7.76
CA ALA A 21 -4.79 -5.79 8.30
C ALA A 21 -6.25 -6.04 7.87
N LEU A 22 -6.49 -6.39 6.60
CA LEU A 22 -7.85 -6.70 6.13
C LEU A 22 -8.43 -7.95 6.81
N HIS A 23 -7.60 -8.97 7.00
CA HIS A 23 -8.00 -10.21 7.65
C HIS A 23 -8.33 -10.01 9.13
N ASP A 24 -7.59 -9.16 9.84
CA ASP A 24 -7.83 -8.84 11.26
C ASP A 24 -9.11 -7.99 11.42
N ILE A 25 -9.36 -7.04 10.49
CA ILE A 25 -10.64 -6.32 10.39
C ILE A 25 -11.81 -7.30 10.18
N LEU A 26 -11.68 -8.25 9.26
CA LEU A 26 -12.73 -9.23 8.95
C LEU A 26 -13.01 -10.19 10.11
N LYS A 27 -12.02 -10.44 10.97
CA LYS A 27 -12.18 -11.24 12.19
C LYS A 27 -12.83 -10.47 13.35
N GLY A 28 -13.00 -9.16 13.22
CA GLY A 28 -13.69 -8.33 14.21
C GLY A 28 -12.89 -8.11 15.48
N GLU A 29 -11.55 -8.04 15.38
CA GLU A 29 -10.69 -7.77 16.53
C GLU A 29 -10.99 -6.38 17.15
N PRO A 30 -10.86 -6.21 18.48
CA PRO A 30 -11.32 -5.00 19.17
C PRO A 30 -10.53 -3.72 18.85
N ASN A 31 -9.39 -3.79 18.14
CA ASN A 31 -8.53 -2.64 17.86
C ASN A 31 -8.39 -2.29 16.36
N VAL A 32 -9.51 -2.35 15.64
CA VAL A 32 -9.63 -2.00 14.21
C VAL A 32 -9.21 -0.57 13.83
N VAL A 33 -9.08 0.36 14.79
CA VAL A 33 -8.75 1.76 14.50
C VAL A 33 -7.35 1.91 13.89
N LEU A 34 -6.38 1.15 14.41
CA LEU A 34 -5.01 1.12 13.88
C LEU A 34 -4.96 0.50 12.47
N GLU A 35 -5.74 -0.56 12.25
CA GLU A 35 -5.82 -1.27 10.98
C GLU A 35 -6.43 -0.40 9.88
N TYR A 36 -7.54 0.30 10.16
CA TYR A 36 -8.12 1.27 9.24
C TYR A 36 -7.19 2.47 8.97
N GLY A 37 -6.44 2.91 9.97
CA GLY A 37 -5.41 3.94 9.81
C GLY A 37 -4.30 3.51 8.85
N LEU A 38 -3.84 2.25 8.98
CA LEU A 38 -2.83 1.67 8.10
C LEU A 38 -3.32 1.55 6.66
N LEU A 39 -4.55 1.03 6.47
CA LEU A 39 -5.21 0.92 5.17
C LEU A 39 -5.40 2.28 4.49
N GLY A 40 -5.88 3.28 5.24
CA GLY A 40 -6.03 4.65 4.73
C GLY A 40 -4.70 5.27 4.30
N PHE A 41 -3.65 5.07 5.09
CA PHE A 41 -2.30 5.52 4.76
C PHE A 41 -1.76 4.84 3.48
N SER A 42 -1.92 3.51 3.36
CA SER A 42 -1.52 2.75 2.18
C SER A 42 -2.19 3.27 0.90
N LEU A 43 -3.50 3.53 0.96
CA LEU A 43 -4.26 4.09 -0.18
C LEU A 43 -3.76 5.48 -0.61
N VAL A 44 -3.39 6.35 0.33
CA VAL A 44 -2.85 7.68 0.01
C VAL A 44 -1.47 7.58 -0.64
N VAL A 45 -0.60 6.71 -0.13
CA VAL A 45 0.74 6.49 -0.68
C VAL A 45 0.67 5.87 -2.08
N ILE A 46 -0.13 4.83 -2.26
CA ILE A 46 -0.31 4.18 -3.57
C ILE A 46 -0.98 5.16 -4.55
N GLY A 47 -2.04 5.84 -4.14
CA GLY A 47 -2.76 6.82 -4.95
C GLY A 47 -1.87 7.96 -5.41
N SER A 48 -1.01 8.49 -4.52
CA SER A 48 -0.05 9.53 -4.88
C SER A 48 1.03 9.01 -5.84
N LEU A 49 1.60 7.82 -5.62
CA LEU A 49 2.55 7.20 -6.55
C LEU A 49 1.95 7.01 -7.94
N VAL A 50 0.72 6.50 -8.03
CA VAL A 50 0.01 6.36 -9.31
C VAL A 50 -0.24 7.74 -9.94
N TYR A 51 -0.71 8.72 -9.16
CA TYR A 51 -0.96 10.07 -9.66
C TYR A 51 0.31 10.73 -10.21
N TYR A 52 1.43 10.69 -9.48
CA TYR A 52 2.71 11.23 -9.93
C TYR A 52 3.25 10.45 -11.13
N GLY A 53 3.14 9.11 -11.14
CA GLY A 53 3.53 8.28 -12.27
C GLY A 53 2.76 8.63 -13.55
N LEU A 54 1.43 8.77 -13.46
CA LEU A 54 0.58 9.17 -14.58
C LEU A 54 0.86 10.61 -15.01
N ARG A 55 1.04 11.54 -14.07
CA ARG A 55 1.36 12.95 -14.35
C ARG A 55 2.70 13.09 -15.07
N ASN A 56 3.71 12.31 -14.68
CA ASN A 56 5.03 12.37 -15.29
C ASN A 56 5.02 11.81 -16.72
N ARG A 57 4.19 10.80 -17.00
CA ARG A 57 3.98 10.27 -18.37
C ARG A 57 3.21 11.21 -19.30
N ARG A 58 2.46 12.17 -18.77
CA ARG A 58 1.76 13.20 -19.59
C ARG A 58 2.64 14.41 -19.94
N ARG A 59 3.83 14.52 -19.35
CA ARG A 59 4.80 15.60 -19.61
C ARG A 59 5.99 15.16 -20.46
N ALA A 60 6.13 13.87 -20.71
CA ALA A 60 7.07 13.29 -21.69
C ALA A 60 6.36 13.12 -23.03
#